data_AF-A0A7S0S2U8-F1
#
_entry.id   AF-A0A7S0S2U8-F1
#
_cell.length_a   1.000
_cell.length_b   1.000
_cell.length_c   1.000
_cell.angle_alpha   90.00
_cell.angle_beta   90.00
_cell.angle_gamma   90.00
#
_symmetry.space_group_name_H-M   'P 1'
#
loop_
_entity.id
_entity.type
_entity.pdbx_description
1 polymer ?
#
loop_
_entity_poly.entity_id
_entity_poly.type
_entity_poly.pdbx_seq_one_letter_code
_entity_poly.pdbx_strand_id
1 'polypeptide(L)'
;VNMSRSNNTPKPLPDAPQANLKVLSIVPERRLLQSEVLGSIGSQFWNQGSQSTRSLDCLSSIAPGEPTPLPICAPSGLSRTQFLIAAQSVTLPGLPSQCSSDGGVVMDRVLLHTGSDSWWGTITGRAKVQRILTRRKESGLQHSITDPSNYTLCANARASLGAKTHLRARVEVSHEGRAHHGQQPGQHAASTSSAPAWWQGAHVSSQGQFRHRLKHAEIKVEAGFNQRLLDNARGYTTAPLTASVDIATPSGQTSAFQYRAGVLHVTAPPTVSADQAQRAPASAPTPAVSCTHLQAAL
;
A
#
# COMPACT_ATOMS: atom_id res chain seq x y z
N VAL A 1 -36.20 -39.33 65.26
CA VAL A 1 -35.63 -39.58 63.92
C VAL A 1 -35.51 -38.24 63.22
N ASN A 2 -34.36 -37.57 63.36
CA ASN A 2 -34.14 -36.21 62.83
C ASN A 2 -33.29 -36.32 61.56
N MET A 3 -33.85 -35.85 60.45
CA MET A 3 -33.26 -35.89 59.11
C MET A 3 -32.21 -34.78 58.92
N SER A 4 -31.02 -35.19 58.47
CA SER A 4 -29.92 -34.34 58.03
C SER A 4 -30.29 -33.50 56.81
N ARG A 5 -30.05 -32.18 56.87
CA ARG A 5 -30.02 -31.27 55.72
C ARG A 5 -28.65 -31.32 55.05
N SER A 6 -28.61 -31.76 53.80
CA SER A 6 -27.47 -31.66 52.89
C SER A 6 -27.52 -30.30 52.18
N ASN A 7 -26.51 -29.46 52.40
CA ASN A 7 -26.31 -28.20 51.67
C ASN A 7 -25.45 -28.48 50.43
N ASN A 8 -26.08 -28.55 49.26
CA ASN A 8 -25.41 -28.52 47.97
C ASN A 8 -25.27 -27.06 47.51
N THR A 9 -24.06 -26.52 47.52
CA THR A 9 -23.72 -25.25 46.86
C THR A 9 -23.27 -25.52 45.42
N PRO A 10 -23.79 -24.77 44.42
CA PRO A 10 -23.39 -24.95 43.03
C PRO A 10 -21.98 -24.39 42.77
N LYS A 11 -21.19 -25.19 42.05
CA LYS A 11 -19.83 -24.89 41.62
C LYS A 11 -19.84 -23.83 40.50
N PRO A 12 -19.08 -22.72 40.59
CA PRO A 12 -19.07 -21.70 39.53
C PRO A 12 -18.40 -22.24 38.26
N LEU A 13 -19.01 -21.93 37.11
CA LEU A 13 -18.56 -22.24 35.76
C LEU A 13 -17.24 -21.49 35.44
N PRO A 14 -16.29 -22.09 34.69
CA PRO A 14 -15.06 -21.40 34.29
C PRO A 14 -15.34 -20.27 33.29
N ASP A 15 -14.72 -19.12 33.53
CA ASP A 15 -14.82 -17.91 32.72
C ASP A 15 -14.36 -18.13 31.28
N ALA A 16 -15.21 -17.72 30.33
CA ALA A 16 -14.86 -17.63 28.91
C ALA A 16 -13.75 -16.59 28.68
N PRO A 17 -12.81 -16.82 27.74
CA PRO A 17 -11.75 -15.86 27.45
C PRO A 17 -12.35 -14.58 26.87
N GLN A 18 -12.33 -13.50 27.66
CA GLN A 18 -12.68 -12.17 27.20
C GLN A 18 -11.63 -11.72 26.16
N ALA A 19 -12.03 -11.68 24.89
CA ALA A 19 -11.26 -11.07 23.83
C ALA A 19 -11.09 -9.58 24.15
N ASN A 20 -9.87 -9.22 24.53
CA ASN A 20 -9.46 -7.87 24.89
C ASN A 20 -9.40 -7.01 23.60
N LEU A 21 -10.57 -6.58 23.11
CA LEU A 21 -10.70 -5.64 22.00
C LEU A 21 -10.24 -4.26 22.50
N LYS A 22 -8.94 -4.01 22.33
CA LYS A 22 -8.32 -2.70 22.55
C LYS A 22 -9.04 -1.69 21.63
N VAL A 23 -9.90 -0.87 22.22
CA VAL A 23 -10.62 0.20 21.54
C VAL A 23 -9.58 1.13 20.90
N LEU A 24 -9.56 1.17 19.57
CA LEU A 24 -8.76 2.14 18.83
C LEU A 24 -9.23 3.53 19.26
N SER A 25 -8.31 4.37 19.75
CA SER A 25 -8.62 5.74 20.13
C SER A 25 -9.15 6.50 18.89
N ILE A 26 -10.46 6.71 18.84
CA ILE A 26 -11.10 7.52 17.81
C ILE A 26 -10.67 8.98 18.07
N VAL A 27 -9.82 9.51 17.19
CA VAL A 27 -9.39 10.91 17.25
C VAL A 27 -10.53 11.77 16.71
N PRO A 28 -10.99 12.82 17.42
CA PRO A 28 -12.13 13.63 17.00
C PRO A 28 -11.87 14.39 15.69
N GLU A 29 -12.80 14.26 14.74
CA GLU A 29 -12.77 14.76 13.35
C GLU A 29 -12.41 16.26 13.22
N ARG A 30 -12.77 17.08 14.20
CA ARG A 30 -12.53 18.53 14.17
C ARG A 30 -11.04 18.93 14.18
N ARG A 31 -10.17 18.10 14.77
CA ARG A 31 -8.71 18.32 14.76
C ARG A 31 -8.04 17.76 13.48
N LEU A 32 -8.68 16.79 12.83
CA LEU A 32 -8.25 16.30 11.53
C LEU A 32 -8.46 17.36 10.47
N LEU A 33 -9.60 18.05 10.43
CA LEU A 33 -9.89 19.06 9.39
C LEU A 33 -8.87 20.20 9.29
N GLN A 34 -8.42 20.81 10.39
CA GLN A 34 -7.40 21.88 10.32
C GLN A 34 -6.01 21.34 9.95
N SER A 35 -5.64 20.16 10.43
CA SER A 35 -4.38 19.51 10.06
C SER A 35 -4.42 18.89 8.65
N GLU A 36 -5.60 18.54 8.13
CA GLU A 36 -5.87 18.07 6.77
C GLU A 36 -5.96 19.22 5.79
N VAL A 37 -6.48 20.39 6.16
CA VAL A 37 -6.50 21.58 5.29
C VAL A 37 -5.09 22.20 5.20
N LEU A 38 -4.37 22.31 6.32
CA LEU A 38 -2.95 22.71 6.28
C LEU A 38 -2.09 21.61 5.64
N GLY A 39 -2.41 20.35 5.92
CA GLY A 39 -1.81 19.19 5.28
C GLY A 39 -2.11 19.13 3.78
N SER A 40 -3.27 19.61 3.30
CA SER A 40 -3.70 19.55 1.89
C SER A 40 -3.05 20.63 1.03
N ILE A 41 -2.73 21.79 1.62
CA ILE A 41 -1.88 22.81 0.97
C ILE A 41 -0.44 22.30 0.87
N GLY A 42 0.05 21.57 1.88
CA GLY A 42 1.31 20.81 1.81
C GLY A 42 1.21 19.49 1.04
N SER A 43 0.02 19.08 0.59
CA SER A 43 -0.23 17.80 -0.08
C SER A 43 -0.15 17.89 -1.60
N GLN A 44 0.10 19.05 -2.18
CA GLN A 44 0.26 19.18 -3.64
C GLN A 44 1.61 18.64 -4.16
N PHE A 45 2.27 17.73 -3.44
CA PHE A 45 3.67 17.37 -3.68
C PHE A 45 3.96 15.87 -3.67
N TRP A 46 5.14 15.57 -4.17
CA TRP A 46 5.61 14.31 -4.72
C TRP A 46 5.55 13.20 -3.66
N ASN A 47 5.31 11.96 -4.11
CA ASN A 47 5.07 10.78 -3.25
C ASN A 47 3.87 10.91 -2.29
N GLN A 48 2.91 11.81 -2.55
CA GLN A 48 1.60 11.65 -1.93
C GLN A 48 0.92 10.43 -2.56
N GLY A 49 0.50 9.50 -1.72
CA GLY A 49 -0.32 8.38 -2.16
C GLY A 49 -1.66 8.90 -2.66
N SER A 50 -1.85 8.89 -3.97
CA SER A 50 -3.17 9.00 -4.59
C SER A 50 -3.97 7.73 -4.31
N GLN A 51 -5.27 7.86 -4.10
CA GLN A 51 -6.12 6.70 -3.92
C GLN A 51 -6.12 5.85 -5.19
N SER A 52 -5.73 4.59 -5.05
CA SER A 52 -5.60 3.66 -6.18
C SER A 52 -6.26 2.35 -5.87
N THR A 53 -7.27 1.97 -6.65
CA THR A 53 -7.90 0.64 -6.51
C THR A 53 -6.97 -0.48 -6.95
N ARG A 54 -5.90 -0.19 -7.71
CA ARG A 54 -4.91 -1.19 -8.16
C ARG A 54 -3.95 -1.65 -7.06
N SER A 55 -3.74 -0.81 -6.05
CA SER A 55 -2.81 -1.10 -4.97
C SER A 55 -3.57 -1.63 -3.74
N LEU A 56 -2.98 -2.57 -3.01
CA LEU A 56 -3.64 -3.21 -1.87
C LEU A 56 -3.84 -2.26 -0.67
N ASP A 57 -2.89 -1.37 -0.42
CA ASP A 57 -3.02 -0.31 0.58
C ASP A 57 -3.87 0.88 0.07
N CYS A 58 -4.42 0.78 -1.14
CA CYS A 58 -5.13 1.84 -1.85
C CYS A 58 -4.32 3.13 -2.09
N LEU A 59 -2.98 3.04 -2.15
CA LEU A 59 -2.10 4.20 -2.37
C LEU A 59 -1.20 3.95 -3.59
N SER A 60 -1.11 4.93 -4.49
CA SER A 60 -0.10 4.98 -5.57
C SER A 60 0.61 6.33 -5.56
N SER A 61 1.91 6.33 -5.82
CA SER A 61 2.66 7.57 -6.01
C SER A 61 2.28 8.19 -7.36
N ILE A 62 2.27 9.51 -7.40
CA ILE A 62 2.01 10.30 -8.62
C ILE A 62 3.36 10.55 -9.31
N ALA A 63 3.38 10.52 -10.65
CA ALA A 63 4.61 10.75 -11.40
C ALA A 63 5.16 12.18 -11.19
N PRO A 64 6.48 12.38 -11.31
CA PRO A 64 7.12 13.69 -11.37
C PRO A 64 6.40 14.70 -12.28
N GLY A 65 6.06 15.89 -11.76
CA GLY A 65 5.47 16.96 -12.57
C GLY A 65 3.96 16.86 -12.81
N GLU A 66 3.31 15.82 -12.28
CA GLU A 66 1.88 15.64 -12.41
C GLU A 66 1.09 16.36 -11.29
N PRO A 67 -0.02 17.04 -11.63
CA PRO A 67 -0.87 17.67 -10.61
C PRO A 67 -1.53 16.59 -9.75
N THR A 68 -1.49 16.77 -8.43
CA THR A 68 -2.19 15.87 -7.51
C THR A 68 -3.69 15.84 -7.84
N PRO A 69 -4.28 14.66 -8.05
CA PRO A 69 -5.71 14.58 -8.28
C PRO A 69 -6.45 15.12 -7.05
N LEU A 70 -7.42 16.02 -7.29
CA LEU A 70 -8.27 16.52 -6.22
C LEU A 70 -8.95 15.34 -5.53
N PRO A 71 -8.89 15.22 -4.19
CA PRO A 71 -9.59 14.14 -3.50
C PRO A 71 -11.10 14.33 -3.66
N ILE A 72 -11.72 13.53 -4.54
CA ILE A 72 -13.17 13.59 -4.82
C ILE A 72 -13.98 12.96 -3.67
N CYS A 73 -13.35 12.17 -2.80
CA CYS A 73 -13.96 11.63 -1.60
C CYS A 73 -13.18 12.05 -0.35
N ALA A 74 -13.89 12.50 0.68
CA ALA A 74 -13.32 12.67 2.01
C ALA A 74 -12.76 11.31 2.46
N PRO A 75 -11.45 11.21 2.78
CA PRO A 75 -10.92 9.98 3.36
C PRO A 75 -11.66 9.75 4.68
N SER A 76 -12.02 8.50 4.97
CA SER A 76 -12.66 8.12 6.23
C SER A 76 -11.79 8.36 7.48
N GLY A 77 -10.68 9.11 7.36
CA GLY A 77 -9.61 9.27 8.34
C GLY A 77 -8.81 7.99 8.63
N LEU A 78 -9.32 6.82 8.20
CA LEU A 78 -8.72 5.52 8.45
C LEU A 78 -7.84 5.09 7.29
N SER A 79 -6.68 4.53 7.61
CA SER A 79 -5.88 3.81 6.61
C SER A 79 -6.65 2.60 6.07
N ARG A 80 -6.38 2.20 4.83
CA ARG A 80 -7.04 1.04 4.19
C ARG A 80 -6.95 -0.22 5.04
N THR A 81 -5.79 -0.47 5.65
CA THR A 81 -5.57 -1.61 6.56
C THR A 81 -6.45 -1.52 7.81
N GLN A 82 -6.57 -0.35 8.43
CA GLN A 82 -7.47 -0.16 9.58
C GLN A 82 -8.94 -0.37 9.20
N PHE A 83 -9.35 0.14 8.04
CA PHE A 83 -10.69 -0.09 7.52
C PHE A 83 -10.96 -1.57 7.24
N LEU A 84 -9.99 -2.30 6.69
CA LEU A 84 -10.10 -3.75 6.47
C LEU A 84 -10.20 -4.53 7.78
N ILE A 85 -9.41 -4.19 8.79
CA ILE A 85 -9.48 -4.80 10.13
C ILE A 85 -10.84 -4.51 10.78
N ALA A 86 -11.32 -3.26 10.69
CA ALA A 86 -12.63 -2.88 11.22
C ALA A 86 -13.77 -3.62 10.50
N ALA A 87 -13.72 -3.75 9.18
CA ALA A 87 -14.70 -4.53 8.42
C ALA A 87 -14.73 -6.01 8.84
N GLN A 88 -13.56 -6.60 9.12
CA GLN A 88 -13.45 -7.97 9.61
C GLN A 88 -14.01 -8.16 11.01
N SER A 89 -13.93 -7.15 11.87
CA SER A 89 -14.58 -7.21 13.19
C SER A 89 -16.11 -7.26 13.11
N VAL A 90 -16.70 -6.84 11.98
CA VAL A 90 -18.13 -7.00 11.66
C VAL A 90 -18.37 -8.25 10.79
N THR A 91 -17.51 -9.26 10.94
CA THR A 91 -17.60 -10.57 10.27
C THR A 91 -17.71 -10.56 8.74
N LEU A 92 -17.31 -9.47 8.09
CA LEU A 92 -17.25 -9.42 6.62
C LEU A 92 -16.11 -10.33 6.11
N PRO A 93 -16.40 -11.27 5.19
CA PRO A 93 -15.39 -12.23 4.71
C PRO A 93 -14.28 -11.56 3.88
N GLY A 94 -14.56 -10.39 3.33
CA GLY A 94 -13.65 -9.52 2.60
C GLY A 94 -14.40 -8.29 2.11
N LEU A 95 -13.67 -7.24 1.71
CA LEU A 95 -14.25 -6.01 1.22
C LEU A 95 -14.21 -5.99 -0.31
N PRO A 96 -15.38 -5.94 -0.98
CA PRO A 96 -15.42 -5.83 -2.42
C PRO A 96 -14.91 -4.45 -2.86
N SER A 97 -14.20 -4.42 -3.98
CA SER A 97 -13.88 -3.19 -4.70
C SER A 97 -13.82 -3.45 -6.20
N GLN A 98 -13.92 -2.41 -7.01
CA GLN A 98 -13.83 -2.50 -8.46
C GLN A 98 -12.45 -2.07 -8.93
N CYS A 99 -11.76 -2.95 -9.66
CA CYS A 99 -10.45 -2.72 -10.24
C CYS A 99 -10.44 -3.21 -11.69
N SER A 100 -10.62 -2.28 -12.64
CA SER A 100 -10.71 -2.62 -14.07
C SER A 100 -9.46 -3.32 -14.61
N SER A 101 -8.27 -3.02 -14.07
CA SER A 101 -7.03 -3.70 -14.47
C SER A 101 -6.93 -5.14 -13.98
N ASP A 102 -7.62 -5.48 -12.91
CA ASP A 102 -7.66 -6.85 -12.37
C ASP A 102 -8.85 -7.67 -12.93
N GLY A 103 -9.54 -7.15 -13.94
CA GLY A 103 -10.68 -7.80 -14.57
C GLY A 103 -12.02 -7.53 -13.87
N GLY A 104 -12.11 -6.45 -13.10
CA GLY A 104 -13.37 -5.95 -12.51
C GLY A 104 -13.42 -6.13 -11.00
N VAL A 105 -14.38 -6.89 -10.48
CA VAL A 105 -14.57 -7.01 -9.02
C VAL A 105 -13.44 -7.82 -8.36
N VAL A 106 -12.84 -7.21 -7.33
CA VAL A 106 -11.83 -7.82 -6.46
C VAL A 106 -12.30 -7.80 -5.01
N MET A 107 -11.77 -8.71 -4.20
CA MET A 107 -12.08 -8.84 -2.77
C MET A 107 -10.81 -8.76 -1.96
N ASP A 108 -10.74 -7.78 -1.06
CA ASP A 108 -9.57 -7.53 -0.20
C ASP A 108 -9.81 -8.05 1.21
N ARG A 109 -8.76 -8.61 1.84
CA ARG A 109 -8.82 -9.15 3.20
C ARG A 109 -7.46 -9.04 3.88
N VAL A 110 -7.42 -8.63 5.15
CA VAL A 110 -6.25 -8.82 6.01
C VAL A 110 -6.17 -10.28 6.43
N LEU A 111 -5.09 -10.96 6.05
CA LEU A 111 -4.84 -12.37 6.33
C LEU A 111 -4.15 -12.56 7.67
N LEU A 112 -3.24 -11.65 8.00
CA LEU A 112 -2.48 -11.64 9.25
C LEU A 112 -2.29 -10.21 9.72
N HIS A 113 -2.53 -9.96 11.00
CA HIS A 113 -2.12 -8.75 11.69
C HIS A 113 -1.45 -9.14 13.00
N THR A 114 -0.28 -8.60 13.27
CA THR A 114 0.47 -8.85 14.51
C THR A 114 1.25 -7.61 14.88
N GLY A 115 1.50 -7.40 16.17
CA GLY A 115 2.27 -6.27 16.66
C GLY A 115 1.80 -5.68 17.97
N SER A 116 2.37 -4.54 18.28
CA SER A 116 2.10 -3.67 19.42
C SER A 116 1.95 -2.21 18.95
N ASP A 117 1.95 -1.28 19.90
CA ASP A 117 1.91 0.15 19.59
C ASP A 117 3.22 0.67 18.98
N SER A 118 4.35 0.03 19.30
CA SER A 118 5.67 0.45 18.79
C SER A 118 6.01 -0.17 17.45
N TRP A 119 5.49 -1.34 17.12
CA TRP A 119 5.68 -1.99 15.83
C TRP A 119 4.47 -2.81 15.43
N TRP A 120 4.17 -2.90 14.15
CA TRP A 120 3.15 -3.82 13.66
C TRP A 120 3.49 -4.31 12.26
N GLY A 121 2.96 -5.48 11.93
CA GLY A 121 3.02 -6.10 10.62
C GLY A 121 1.64 -6.56 10.18
N THR A 122 1.38 -6.44 8.90
CA THR A 122 0.14 -6.90 8.26
C THR A 122 0.45 -7.60 6.95
N ILE A 123 -0.29 -8.68 6.68
CA ILE A 123 -0.36 -9.32 5.38
C ILE A 123 -1.79 -9.15 4.89
N THR A 124 -1.95 -8.49 3.77
CA THR A 124 -3.24 -8.29 3.10
C THR A 124 -3.23 -9.09 1.80
N GLY A 125 -4.34 -9.77 1.52
CA GLY A 125 -4.58 -10.48 0.27
C GLY A 125 -5.72 -9.88 -0.50
N ARG A 126 -5.63 -9.97 -1.83
CA ARG A 126 -6.69 -9.63 -2.78
C ARG A 126 -6.97 -10.83 -3.66
N ALA A 127 -8.25 -11.15 -3.83
CA ALA A 127 -8.73 -12.14 -4.79
C ALA A 127 -9.48 -11.46 -5.94
N LYS A 128 -9.15 -11.81 -7.19
CA LYS A 128 -9.79 -11.29 -8.40
C LYS A 128 -11.08 -12.05 -8.70
N VAL A 129 -12.12 -11.82 -7.89
CA VAL A 129 -13.37 -12.61 -7.87
C VAL A 129 -14.03 -12.68 -9.24
N GLN A 130 -14.17 -11.56 -9.95
CA GLN A 130 -14.79 -11.55 -11.28
C GLN A 130 -14.02 -12.40 -12.29
N ARG A 131 -12.69 -12.36 -12.24
CA ARG A 131 -11.80 -13.17 -13.08
C ARG A 131 -11.92 -14.66 -12.76
N ILE A 132 -11.95 -15.02 -11.48
CA ILE A 132 -12.17 -16.41 -11.03
C ILE A 132 -13.50 -16.94 -11.56
N LEU A 133 -14.58 -16.15 -11.43
CA LEU A 133 -15.91 -16.55 -11.90
C LEU A 133 -16.01 -16.64 -13.42
N THR A 134 -15.28 -15.79 -14.15
CA THR A 134 -15.24 -15.83 -15.61
C THR A 134 -14.48 -17.07 -16.10
N ARG A 135 -13.29 -17.33 -15.53
CA ARG A 135 -12.46 -18.52 -15.86
C ARG A 135 -13.08 -19.83 -15.42
N ARG A 136 -13.94 -19.82 -14.40
CA ARG A 136 -14.71 -21.00 -13.98
C ARG A 136 -15.44 -21.66 -15.15
N LYS A 137 -15.97 -20.86 -16.08
CA LYS A 137 -16.72 -21.37 -17.24
C LYS A 137 -15.82 -22.07 -18.26
N GLU A 138 -14.53 -21.73 -18.31
CA GLU A 138 -13.57 -22.21 -19.31
C GLU A 138 -12.75 -23.40 -18.81
N SER A 139 -12.17 -23.30 -17.61
CA SER A 139 -11.20 -24.27 -17.08
C SER A 139 -11.66 -24.97 -15.79
N GLY A 140 -12.90 -24.73 -15.36
CA GLY A 140 -13.44 -25.25 -14.11
C GLY A 140 -13.05 -24.43 -12.87
N LEU A 141 -13.79 -24.64 -11.78
CA LEU A 141 -13.65 -23.86 -10.54
C LEU A 141 -12.35 -24.16 -9.80
N GLN A 142 -11.96 -25.44 -9.71
CA GLN A 142 -10.76 -25.84 -8.97
C GLN A 142 -9.51 -25.15 -9.55
N HIS A 143 -9.33 -25.24 -10.87
CA HIS A 143 -8.22 -24.59 -11.57
C HIS A 143 -8.24 -23.06 -11.40
N SER A 144 -9.44 -22.45 -11.37
CA SER A 144 -9.55 -21.00 -11.20
C SER A 144 -9.21 -20.53 -9.78
N ILE A 145 -9.52 -21.33 -8.76
CA ILE A 145 -9.22 -21.01 -7.37
C ILE A 145 -7.75 -21.30 -7.04
N THR A 146 -7.13 -22.29 -7.66
CA THR A 146 -5.71 -22.63 -7.42
C THR A 146 -4.74 -21.78 -8.22
N ASP A 147 -5.20 -21.11 -9.28
CA ASP A 147 -4.39 -20.22 -10.12
C ASP A 147 -3.83 -19.03 -9.31
N PRO A 148 -2.51 -18.97 -9.07
CA PRO A 148 -1.88 -17.87 -8.32
C PRO A 148 -2.10 -16.50 -8.97
N SER A 149 -2.38 -16.45 -10.27
CA SER A 149 -2.59 -15.19 -10.98
C SER A 149 -3.85 -14.44 -10.57
N ASN A 150 -4.77 -15.13 -9.88
CA ASN A 150 -6.01 -14.56 -9.35
C ASN A 150 -5.83 -13.93 -7.97
N TYR A 151 -4.61 -13.96 -7.41
CA TYR A 151 -4.32 -13.40 -6.10
C TYR A 151 -3.24 -12.32 -6.16
N THR A 152 -3.28 -11.43 -5.18
CA THR A 152 -2.25 -10.41 -4.94
C THR A 152 -2.03 -10.33 -3.45
N LEU A 153 -0.78 -10.24 -3.02
CA LEU A 153 -0.39 -10.21 -1.61
C LEU A 153 0.41 -8.94 -1.34
N CYS A 154 0.16 -8.31 -0.20
CA CYS A 154 0.90 -7.16 0.28
C CYS A 154 1.28 -7.38 1.75
N ALA A 155 2.57 -7.33 2.03
CA ALA A 155 3.12 -7.26 3.37
C ALA A 155 3.46 -5.80 3.68
N ASN A 156 2.98 -5.28 4.80
CA ASN A 156 3.25 -3.92 5.26
C ASN A 156 3.61 -3.97 6.74
N ALA A 157 4.73 -3.34 7.10
CA ALA A 157 5.26 -3.31 8.45
C ALA A 157 5.65 -1.89 8.82
N ARG A 158 5.46 -1.55 10.10
CA ARG A 158 5.89 -0.30 10.71
C ARG A 158 6.62 -0.61 12.01
N ALA A 159 7.70 0.12 12.28
CA ALA A 159 8.40 0.09 13.55
C ALA A 159 8.74 1.51 13.99
N SER A 160 8.67 1.76 15.29
CA SER A 160 9.05 3.03 15.92
C SER A 160 10.32 2.82 16.73
N LEU A 161 11.40 3.43 16.28
CA LEU A 161 12.71 3.41 16.94
C LEU A 161 12.77 4.58 17.93
N GLY A 162 12.05 4.45 19.04
CA GLY A 162 11.86 5.52 20.02
C GLY A 162 10.77 6.52 19.61
N ALA A 163 10.73 7.68 20.28
CA ALA A 163 9.65 8.66 20.15
C ALA A 163 9.71 9.52 18.88
N LYS A 164 10.85 9.53 18.18
CA LYS A 164 11.13 10.46 17.08
C LYS A 164 11.34 9.77 15.75
N THR A 165 11.60 8.47 15.74
CA THR A 165 12.02 7.75 14.53
C THR A 165 11.02 6.67 14.19
N HIS A 166 10.58 6.64 12.94
CA HIS A 166 9.68 5.63 12.41
C HIS A 166 10.23 5.04 11.13
N LEU A 167 10.14 3.72 11.02
CA LEU A 167 10.39 2.95 9.83
C LEU A 167 9.09 2.36 9.33
N ARG A 168 8.92 2.31 8.01
CA ARG A 168 7.87 1.56 7.34
C ARG A 168 8.47 0.82 6.16
N ALA A 169 8.05 -0.43 5.97
CA ALA A 169 8.44 -1.25 4.84
C ALA A 169 7.19 -1.88 4.25
N ARG A 170 7.14 -1.96 2.93
CA ARG A 170 6.04 -2.53 2.18
C ARG A 170 6.60 -3.37 1.03
N VAL A 171 5.99 -4.52 0.81
CA VAL A 171 6.26 -5.40 -0.32
C VAL A 171 4.92 -5.86 -0.88
N GLU A 172 4.70 -5.66 -2.17
CA GLU A 172 3.51 -6.12 -2.88
C GLU A 172 3.93 -7.07 -4.00
N VAL A 173 3.31 -8.24 -4.03
CA VAL A 173 3.48 -9.27 -5.05
C VAL A 173 2.14 -9.42 -5.76
N SER A 174 2.11 -9.04 -7.04
CA SER A 174 0.93 -9.13 -7.88
C SER A 174 1.27 -9.90 -9.14
N HIS A 175 0.35 -10.70 -9.65
CA HIS A 175 0.51 -11.28 -10.97
C HIS A 175 -0.28 -10.45 -11.98
N GLU A 176 0.41 -9.93 -12.98
CA GLU A 176 -0.23 -9.27 -14.12
C GLU A 176 -0.70 -10.36 -15.07
N GLY A 177 -1.83 -10.97 -14.71
CA GLY A 177 -2.38 -11.98 -15.56
C GLY A 177 -2.89 -11.31 -16.84
N ARG A 178 -2.27 -11.64 -18.00
CA ARG A 178 -2.69 -11.33 -19.37
C ARG A 178 -4.20 -11.07 -19.46
N ALA A 179 -4.63 -9.83 -19.27
CA ALA A 179 -6.00 -9.42 -19.50
C ALA A 179 -6.05 -8.95 -20.95
N HIS A 180 -6.88 -9.57 -21.76
CA HIS A 180 -7.12 -9.22 -23.15
C HIS A 180 -7.70 -7.80 -23.26
N HIS A 181 -6.82 -6.80 -23.30
CA HIS A 181 -7.14 -5.45 -23.79
C HIS A 181 -5.88 -4.85 -24.43
N GLY A 182 -5.70 -5.12 -25.72
CA GLY A 182 -5.09 -4.20 -26.69
C GLY A 182 -3.69 -3.64 -26.46
N GLN A 183 -2.92 -4.05 -25.46
CA GLN A 183 -1.52 -3.66 -25.33
C GLN A 183 -0.61 -4.71 -25.97
N GLN A 184 0.21 -4.22 -26.91
CA GLN A 184 1.09 -4.99 -27.78
C GLN A 184 1.98 -5.97 -27.00
N PRO A 185 2.20 -7.19 -27.53
CA PRO A 185 3.13 -8.14 -26.97
C PRO A 185 4.54 -7.69 -27.33
N GLY A 186 5.24 -7.06 -26.38
CA GLY A 186 6.62 -6.69 -26.62
C GLY A 186 7.19 -5.89 -25.47
N GLN A 187 7.46 -6.56 -24.34
CA GLN A 187 8.41 -6.16 -23.30
C GLN A 187 8.33 -7.10 -22.09
N HIS A 188 8.67 -8.37 -22.29
CA HIS A 188 9.33 -9.11 -21.22
C HIS A 188 10.68 -9.50 -21.78
N ALA A 189 11.70 -8.69 -21.51
CA ALA A 189 13.06 -9.16 -21.56
C ALA A 189 13.09 -10.48 -20.77
N ALA A 190 13.51 -11.55 -21.42
CA ALA A 190 13.73 -12.84 -20.80
C ALA A 190 14.78 -12.65 -19.71
N SER A 191 14.35 -12.29 -18.51
CA SER A 191 15.17 -12.46 -17.34
C SER A 191 15.26 -13.96 -17.13
N THR A 192 16.47 -14.48 -17.23
CA THR A 192 16.87 -15.80 -16.73
C THR A 192 16.73 -15.78 -15.20
N SER A 193 15.48 -15.69 -14.76
CA SER A 193 15.12 -15.72 -13.37
C SER A 193 15.20 -17.17 -12.91
N SER A 194 16.13 -17.46 -12.00
CA SER A 194 16.18 -18.69 -11.22
C SER A 194 14.99 -18.83 -10.25
N ALA A 195 13.98 -17.94 -10.36
CA ALA A 195 12.78 -18.03 -9.57
C ALA A 195 12.00 -19.31 -9.92
N PRO A 196 11.37 -19.94 -8.93
CA PRO A 196 10.51 -21.09 -9.16
C PRO A 196 9.46 -20.80 -10.23
N ALA A 197 9.03 -21.82 -10.99
CA ALA A 197 8.05 -21.66 -12.09
C ALA A 197 6.77 -20.92 -11.68
N TRP A 198 6.36 -21.03 -10.41
CA TRP A 198 5.19 -20.33 -9.85
C TRP A 198 5.39 -18.82 -9.58
N TRP A 199 6.61 -18.31 -9.65
CA TRP A 199 6.94 -16.86 -9.60
C TRP A 199 7.14 -16.24 -10.98
N GLN A 200 7.20 -17.04 -12.04
CA GLN A 200 7.39 -16.52 -13.38
C GLN A 200 6.18 -15.65 -13.77
N GLY A 201 6.40 -14.36 -14.04
CA GLY A 201 5.36 -13.37 -14.30
C GLY A 201 4.79 -12.66 -13.06
N ALA A 202 5.30 -12.94 -11.86
CA ALA A 202 4.98 -12.16 -10.67
C ALA A 202 5.70 -10.80 -10.71
N HIS A 203 4.93 -9.72 -10.63
CA HIS A 203 5.42 -8.37 -10.42
C HIS A 203 5.60 -8.12 -8.92
N VAL A 204 6.85 -7.95 -8.49
CA VAL A 204 7.22 -7.61 -7.11
C VAL A 204 7.57 -6.14 -7.06
N SER A 205 6.92 -5.40 -6.16
CA SER A 205 7.24 -4.02 -5.83
C SER A 205 7.54 -3.89 -4.34
N SER A 206 8.44 -2.99 -3.98
CA SER A 206 8.75 -2.71 -2.58
C SER A 206 8.92 -1.21 -2.33
N GLN A 207 8.72 -0.82 -1.08
CA GLN A 207 8.85 0.56 -0.62
C GLN A 207 9.31 0.58 0.83
N GLY A 208 10.41 1.28 1.08
CA GLY A 208 10.91 1.61 2.41
C GLY A 208 10.72 3.09 2.69
N GLN A 209 10.35 3.42 3.92
CA GLN A 209 10.23 4.79 4.40
C GLN A 209 10.89 4.90 5.77
N PHE A 210 11.72 5.92 5.93
CA PHE A 210 12.30 6.35 7.19
C PHE A 210 11.80 7.76 7.49
N ARG A 211 11.37 8.01 8.73
CA ARG A 211 10.96 9.33 9.21
C ARG A 211 11.65 9.61 10.53
N HIS A 212 12.21 10.80 10.67
CA HIS A 212 12.86 11.25 11.90
C HIS A 212 12.47 12.68 12.26
N ARG A 213 11.97 12.87 13.47
CA ARG A 213 11.53 14.17 13.98
C ARG A 213 12.64 14.86 14.80
N LEU A 214 13.11 15.99 14.30
CA LEU A 214 13.97 16.94 15.00
C LEU A 214 13.12 17.96 15.79
N LYS A 215 13.78 18.91 16.46
CA LYS A 215 13.07 19.96 17.25
C LYS A 215 12.22 20.89 16.39
N HIS A 216 12.70 21.23 15.19
CA HIS A 216 12.07 22.22 14.29
C HIS A 216 11.93 21.70 12.85
N ALA A 217 12.20 20.42 12.62
CA ALA A 217 12.17 19.80 11.31
C ALA A 217 11.81 18.33 11.43
N GLU A 218 11.28 17.76 10.35
CA GLU A 218 11.08 16.34 10.16
C GLU A 218 11.77 15.95 8.86
N ILE A 219 12.61 14.92 8.94
CA ILE A 219 13.28 14.34 7.79
C ILE A 219 12.51 13.09 7.40
N LYS A 220 12.13 12.98 6.13
CA LYS A 220 11.54 11.78 5.53
C LYS A 220 12.43 11.31 4.39
N VAL A 221 12.83 10.05 4.43
CA VAL A 221 13.52 9.35 3.34
C VAL A 221 12.61 8.24 2.86
N GLU A 222 12.49 8.09 1.55
CA GLU A 222 11.67 7.04 0.94
C GLU A 222 12.43 6.44 -0.24
N ALA A 223 12.37 5.13 -0.39
CA ALA A 223 12.93 4.44 -1.54
C ALA A 223 12.01 3.30 -1.95
N GLY A 224 11.92 3.02 -3.24
CA GLY A 224 11.09 1.94 -3.74
C GLY A 224 11.63 1.30 -4.99
N PHE A 225 11.26 0.04 -5.17
CA PHE A 225 11.64 -0.77 -6.32
C PHE A 225 10.38 -1.21 -7.07
N ASN A 226 10.42 -1.13 -8.40
CA ASN A 226 9.28 -1.42 -9.29
C ASN A 226 7.98 -0.73 -8.83
N GLN A 227 8.07 0.55 -8.45
CA GLN A 227 6.90 1.28 -7.99
C GLN A 227 5.99 1.66 -9.15
N ARG A 228 4.69 1.47 -8.96
CA ARG A 228 3.68 1.95 -9.91
C ARG A 228 3.43 3.43 -9.65
N LEU A 229 3.80 4.25 -10.63
CA LEU A 229 3.54 5.68 -10.67
C LEU A 229 2.30 5.94 -11.53
N LEU A 230 1.40 6.80 -11.05
CA LEU A 230 0.25 7.26 -11.81
C LEU A 230 0.69 8.35 -12.80
N ASP A 231 0.34 8.16 -14.07
CA ASP A 231 0.61 9.07 -15.18
C ASP A 231 -0.65 9.88 -15.55
N ASN A 232 -0.47 11.05 -16.17
CA ASN A 232 -1.47 12.00 -16.67
C ASN A 232 -2.61 11.34 -17.44
N ALA A 233 -2.29 10.33 -18.26
CA ALA A 233 -3.26 9.56 -19.04
C ALA A 233 -4.14 8.62 -18.18
N ARG A 234 -4.10 8.74 -16.85
CA ARG A 234 -4.62 7.75 -15.87
C ARG A 234 -4.01 6.35 -16.07
N GLY A 235 -2.85 6.31 -16.73
CA GLY A 235 -2.03 5.14 -16.90
C GLY A 235 -1.20 4.87 -15.65
N TYR A 236 -0.64 3.67 -15.56
CA TYR A 236 0.36 3.35 -14.56
C TYR A 236 1.65 2.99 -15.27
N THR A 237 2.73 3.64 -14.87
CA THR A 237 4.08 3.32 -15.32
C THR A 237 4.85 2.72 -14.16
N THR A 238 5.63 1.66 -14.43
CA THR A 238 6.51 1.07 -13.42
C THR A 238 7.86 1.76 -13.46
N ALA A 239 8.21 2.43 -12.36
CA ALA A 239 9.55 2.96 -12.13
C ALA A 239 10.42 1.87 -11.47
N PRO A 240 11.52 1.43 -12.10
CA PRO A 240 12.40 0.42 -11.52
C PRO A 240 12.95 0.84 -10.17
N LEU A 241 13.31 2.12 -10.00
CA LEU A 241 13.80 2.68 -8.75
C LEU A 241 13.21 4.07 -8.53
N THR A 242 12.74 4.32 -7.31
CA THR A 242 12.37 5.65 -6.80
C THR A 242 13.12 5.90 -5.51
N ALA A 243 13.60 7.13 -5.31
CA ALA A 243 14.24 7.56 -4.07
C ALA A 243 13.96 9.03 -3.81
N SER A 244 13.47 9.36 -2.62
CA SER A 244 13.23 10.75 -2.21
C SER A 244 13.76 11.06 -0.82
N VAL A 245 14.19 12.30 -0.65
CA VAL A 245 14.52 12.88 0.65
C VAL A 245 13.76 14.20 0.78
N ASP A 246 12.97 14.31 1.85
CA ASP A 246 12.18 15.49 2.19
C ASP A 246 12.54 15.98 3.59
N ILE A 247 12.58 17.31 3.75
CA ILE A 247 12.67 18.00 5.03
C ILE A 247 11.47 18.93 5.14
N ALA A 248 10.71 18.81 6.21
CA ALA A 248 9.51 19.62 6.43
C ALA A 248 9.41 20.15 7.87
N THR A 249 8.59 21.17 8.08
CA THR A 249 8.19 21.57 9.44
C THR A 249 7.37 20.44 10.11
N PRO A 250 7.61 20.08 11.38
CA PRO A 250 6.92 18.97 12.03
C PRO A 250 5.40 19.19 12.11
N SER A 251 4.62 18.16 11.76
CA SER A 251 3.17 18.19 11.92
C SER A 251 2.78 18.39 13.40
N GLY A 252 2.05 19.46 13.70
CA GLY A 252 1.59 19.80 15.05
C GLY A 252 2.37 20.94 15.72
N GLN A 253 3.33 21.57 15.05
CA GLN A 253 3.86 22.86 15.48
C GLN A 253 2.99 23.97 14.91
N THR A 254 2.41 24.82 15.76
CA THR A 254 1.72 26.06 15.37
C THR A 254 2.76 27.13 15.05
N SER A 255 3.57 26.89 14.01
CA SER A 255 4.44 27.90 13.43
C SER A 255 3.64 28.67 12.38
N ALA A 256 3.80 30.00 12.35
CA ALA A 256 3.28 30.86 11.29
C ALA A 256 4.02 30.67 9.95
N PHE A 257 5.01 29.77 9.91
CA PHE A 257 5.75 29.43 8.71
C PHE A 257 5.90 27.92 8.63
N GLN A 258 5.39 27.35 7.54
CA GLN A 258 5.54 25.94 7.20
C GLN A 258 6.36 25.84 5.92
N TYR A 259 7.39 24.99 5.93
CA TYR A 259 8.19 24.73 4.76
C TYR A 259 8.32 23.23 4.48
N ARG A 260 8.55 22.90 3.22
CA ARG A 260 8.93 21.57 2.74
C ARG A 260 9.93 21.72 1.60
N ALA A 261 11.03 21.01 1.69
CA ALA A 261 12.05 20.96 0.64
C ALA A 261 12.47 19.51 0.42
N GLY A 262 12.70 19.12 -0.82
CA GLY A 262 13.12 17.75 -1.09
C GLY A 262 13.56 17.47 -2.51
N VAL A 263 14.13 16.29 -2.69
CA VAL A 263 14.63 15.78 -3.95
C VAL A 263 13.99 14.43 -4.22
N LEU A 264 13.48 14.21 -5.44
CA LEU A 264 13.06 12.90 -5.93
C LEU A 264 13.95 12.49 -7.10
N HIS A 265 14.37 11.24 -7.09
CA HIS A 265 15.02 10.58 -8.19
C HIS A 265 14.16 9.39 -8.63
N VAL A 266 13.86 9.30 -9.93
CA VAL A 266 13.10 8.21 -10.54
C VAL A 266 13.88 7.70 -11.73
N THR A 267 14.13 6.39 -11.80
CA THR A 267 14.65 5.77 -13.01
C THR A 267 13.48 5.41 -13.92
N ALA A 268 13.65 5.63 -15.23
CA ALA A 268 12.71 5.17 -16.23
C ALA A 268 13.04 3.71 -16.60
N PRO A 269 12.03 2.91 -16.99
CA PRO A 269 12.30 1.63 -17.61
C PRO A 269 13.16 1.84 -18.87
N PRO A 270 14.09 0.94 -19.19
CA PRO A 270 14.93 1.07 -20.37
C PRO A 270 14.04 1.08 -21.62
N THR A 271 13.87 2.25 -22.25
CA THR A 271 13.18 2.41 -23.53
C THR A 271 14.10 1.92 -24.64
N VAL A 272 14.28 0.62 -24.75
CA VAL A 272 14.97 0.05 -25.90
C VAL A 272 13.96 -0.72 -26.73
N SER A 273 13.57 -0.15 -27.85
CA SER A 273 12.85 -0.86 -28.90
C SER A 273 13.62 -2.14 -29.25
N ALA A 274 12.93 -3.26 -29.43
CA ALA A 274 13.56 -4.57 -29.64
C ALA A 274 14.63 -4.57 -30.75
N ASP A 275 14.46 -3.74 -31.79
CA ASP A 275 15.42 -3.58 -32.89
C ASP A 275 16.71 -2.79 -32.52
N GLN A 276 16.69 -1.97 -31.46
CA GLN A 276 17.86 -1.22 -30.98
C GLN A 276 18.59 -1.92 -29.82
N ALA A 277 17.93 -2.85 -29.12
CA ALA A 277 18.51 -3.60 -28.00
C ALA A 277 19.65 -4.51 -28.44
N GLN A 278 19.65 -4.94 -29.70
CA GLN A 278 20.73 -5.76 -30.29
C GLN A 278 21.98 -4.94 -30.65
N ARG A 279 21.90 -3.60 -30.70
CA ARG A 279 23.01 -2.71 -31.09
C ARG A 279 23.52 -1.80 -29.98
N ALA A 280 22.79 -1.68 -28.86
CA ALA A 280 23.22 -0.84 -27.75
C ALA A 280 24.35 -1.52 -26.95
N PRO A 281 25.44 -0.82 -26.60
CA PRO A 281 26.45 -1.36 -25.69
C PRO A 281 25.80 -1.66 -24.34
N ALA A 282 26.19 -2.77 -23.71
CA ALA A 282 25.67 -3.26 -22.42
C ALA A 282 25.84 -2.29 -21.23
N SER A 283 26.42 -1.11 -21.45
CA SER A 283 26.74 -0.07 -20.46
C SER A 283 25.95 1.23 -20.65
N ALA A 284 24.92 1.27 -21.50
CA ALA A 284 24.11 2.48 -21.68
C ALA A 284 23.43 2.85 -20.34
N PRO A 285 23.58 4.10 -19.85
CA PRO A 285 22.99 4.52 -18.59
C PRO A 285 21.47 4.47 -18.67
N THR A 286 20.82 3.88 -17.67
CA THR A 286 19.36 3.88 -17.55
C THR A 286 18.87 5.32 -17.49
N PRO A 287 17.91 5.74 -18.33
CA PRO A 287 17.37 7.09 -18.27
C PRO A 287 16.80 7.34 -16.86
N ALA A 288 17.14 8.48 -16.28
CA ALA A 288 16.71 8.86 -14.94
C ALA A 288 16.31 10.33 -14.91
N VAL A 289 15.31 10.62 -14.08
CA VAL A 289 14.77 11.96 -13.87
C VAL A 289 14.98 12.30 -12.40
N SER A 290 15.72 13.38 -12.17
CA SER A 290 15.92 13.98 -10.84
C SER A 290 15.19 15.30 -10.78
N CYS A 291 14.45 15.54 -9.71
CA CYS A 291 13.71 16.77 -9.53
C CYS A 291 13.84 17.26 -8.09
N THR A 292 13.92 18.57 -7.95
CA THR A 292 14.04 19.26 -6.67
C THR A 292 12.82 20.15 -6.47
N HIS A 293 12.41 20.34 -5.22
CA HIS A 293 11.34 21.26 -4.88
C HIS A 293 11.62 21.99 -3.57
N LEU A 294 11.09 23.21 -3.48
CA LEU A 294 11.08 24.04 -2.28
C LEU A 294 9.72 24.73 -2.22
N GLN A 295 9.02 24.59 -1.08
CA GLN A 295 7.77 25.27 -0.82
C GLN A 295 7.80 25.88 0.58
N ALA A 296 7.24 27.07 0.69
CA ALA A 296 6.98 27.76 1.93
C ALA A 296 5.54 28.28 1.92
N ALA A 297 4.85 28.13 3.04
CA ALA A 297 3.52 28.67 3.30
C ALA A 297 3.57 29.51 4.58
N LEU A 298 2.89 30.65 4.55
CA LEU A 298 2.67 31.58 5.66
C LEU A 298 1.28 31.37 6.26
#